data_AF-A0A5K1GN64-F1
#
_entry.id   AF-A0A5K1GN64-F1
#
_cell.length_a   1.000
_cell.length_b   1.000
_cell.length_c   1.000
_cell.angle_alpha   90.00
_cell.angle_beta   90.00
_cell.angle_gamma   90.00
#
_symmetry.space_group_name_H-M   'P 1'
#
loop_
_entity.id
_entity.type
_entity.pdbx_description
1 polymer ?
#
loop_
_entity_poly.entity_id
_entity_poly.type
_entity_poly.pdbx_seq_one_letter_code
_entity_poly.pdbx_strand_id
1 'polypeptide(L)'
;QCDKAVKAVKEGGSIVVLTGAVTPPGFRFVVTSNGAVLAKLNPYLESGKVKPVVDPKGPFEFSKVAEAFSYLETGRATGKVVISPIP
;
A
#
# COMPACT_ATOMS: atom_id res chain seq x y z
N GLN A 1 -2.59 10.65 -12.86
CA GLN A 1 -3.56 9.82 -12.09
C GLN A 1 -4.65 10.69 -11.48
N CYS A 2 -4.28 11.79 -10.81
CA CYS A 2 -5.25 12.75 -10.26
C CYS A 2 -6.23 13.31 -11.31
N ASP A 3 -5.77 13.65 -12.52
CA ASP A 3 -6.67 14.17 -13.58
C ASP A 3 -7.83 13.23 -13.94
N LYS A 4 -7.57 11.91 -13.89
CA LYS A 4 -8.63 10.91 -14.11
C LYS A 4 -9.58 10.85 -12.92
N ALA A 5 -9.05 10.97 -11.69
CA ALA A 5 -9.86 10.99 -10.48
C ALA A 5 -10.78 12.22 -10.41
N VAL A 6 -10.31 13.40 -10.84
CA VAL A 6 -11.12 14.63 -10.92
C VAL A 6 -12.33 14.47 -11.82
N LYS A 7 -12.21 13.71 -12.90
CA LYS A 7 -13.33 13.46 -13.83
C LYS A 7 -14.31 12.39 -13.34
N ALA A 8 -13.93 11.60 -12.33
CA ALA A 8 -14.72 10.48 -11.82
C ALA A 8 -15.40 10.79 -10.48
N VAL A 9 -14.95 11.83 -9.77
CA VAL A 9 -15.52 12.20 -8.48
C VAL A 9 -16.92 12.78 -8.64
N LYS A 10 -17.84 12.42 -7.74
CA LYS A 10 -19.17 13.04 -7.67
C LYS A 10 -19.06 14.44 -7.07
N GLU A 11 -20.07 15.27 -7.31
CA GLU A 11 -20.22 16.55 -6.62
C GLU A 11 -20.13 16.37 -5.10
N GLY A 12 -19.34 17.22 -4.43
CA GLY A 12 -19.07 17.14 -2.99
C GLY A 12 -18.11 16.02 -2.56
N GLY A 13 -17.62 15.18 -3.47
CA GLY A 13 -16.66 14.12 -3.16
C GLY A 13 -15.23 14.62 -2.93
N SER A 14 -14.38 13.77 -2.35
CA SER A 14 -12.97 14.08 -2.06
C SER A 14 -12.01 13.25 -2.92
N ILE A 15 -10.89 13.86 -3.30
CA ILE A 15 -9.81 13.19 -4.03
C ILE A 15 -8.55 13.26 -3.17
N VAL A 16 -8.06 12.09 -2.76
CA VAL A 16 -6.86 11.95 -1.96
C VAL A 16 -5.81 11.18 -2.77
N VAL A 17 -4.59 11.70 -2.79
CA VAL A 17 -3.48 11.09 -3.53
C VAL A 17 -2.31 10.83 -2.58
N LEU A 18 -1.69 9.65 -2.68
CA LEU A 18 -0.53 9.28 -1.87
C LEU A 18 0.80 9.61 -2.57
N THR A 19 0.86 9.50 -3.90
CA THR A 19 2.06 9.71 -4.71
C THR A 19 1.76 10.46 -6.01
N GLY A 20 2.75 11.16 -6.57
CA GLY A 20 2.62 11.84 -7.88
C GLY A 20 1.90 13.20 -7.85
N ALA A 21 1.79 13.82 -9.02
CA ALA A 21 1.22 15.17 -9.16
C ALA A 21 -0.26 15.24 -8.75
N VAL A 22 -0.65 16.38 -8.18
CA VAL A 22 -2.00 16.65 -7.67
C VAL A 22 -2.66 17.71 -8.54
N THR A 23 -3.92 17.47 -8.88
CA THR A 23 -4.76 18.39 -9.64
C THR A 23 -5.92 18.81 -8.74
N PRO A 24 -6.17 20.12 -8.52
CA PRO A 24 -7.33 20.59 -7.77
C PRO A 24 -8.64 19.99 -8.31
N PRO A 25 -9.60 19.62 -7.44
CA PRO A 25 -9.63 19.86 -5.98
C PRO A 25 -8.91 18.78 -5.14
N GLY A 26 -8.10 17.91 -5.74
CA GLY A 26 -7.37 16.89 -5.00
C GLY A 26 -6.30 17.45 -4.06
N PHE A 27 -5.92 16.65 -3.06
CA PHE A 27 -4.81 16.96 -2.16
C PHE A 27 -3.94 15.73 -1.89
N ARG A 28 -2.68 15.98 -1.54
CA ARG A 28 -1.74 14.92 -1.15
C ARG A 28 -1.85 14.64 0.34
N PHE A 29 -1.86 13.36 0.69
CA PHE A 29 -1.72 12.91 2.07
C PHE A 29 -0.52 11.99 2.20
N VAL A 30 0.31 12.24 3.22
CA VAL A 30 1.42 11.35 3.60
C VAL A 30 1.04 10.70 4.93
N VAL A 31 1.02 9.38 4.97
CA VAL A 31 0.58 8.63 6.15
C VAL A 31 1.55 8.84 7.32
N THR A 32 0.99 9.08 8.52
CA THR A 32 1.74 9.04 9.77
C THR A 32 1.58 7.66 10.39
N SER A 33 2.69 6.99 10.74
CA SER A 33 2.64 5.70 11.42
C SER A 33 2.02 5.85 12.81
N ASN A 34 1.01 5.04 13.12
CA ASN A 34 0.29 5.09 14.40
C ASN A 34 -0.19 3.69 14.81
N GLY A 35 0.36 3.15 15.90
CA GLY A 35 -0.01 1.84 16.43
C GLY A 35 -1.48 1.73 16.87
N ALA A 36 -2.13 2.83 17.26
CA ALA A 36 -3.56 2.82 17.62
C ALA A 36 -4.45 2.47 16.42
N VAL A 37 -4.01 2.75 15.19
CA VAL A 37 -4.73 2.33 13.98
C VAL A 37 -4.68 0.81 13.83
N LEU A 38 -3.55 0.16 14.13
CA LEU A 38 -3.43 -1.30 14.11
C LEU A 38 -4.32 -1.94 15.19
N ALA A 39 -4.35 -1.38 16.40
CA ALA A 39 -5.23 -1.85 17.47
C ALA A 39 -6.71 -1.78 17.06
N LYS A 40 -7.12 -0.70 16.37
CA LYS A 40 -8.47 -0.55 15.81
C LYS A 40 -8.80 -1.58 14.72
N LEU A 41 -7.80 -2.00 13.94
CA LEU A 41 -7.97 -3.00 12.88
C LEU A 41 -7.99 -4.44 13.40
N ASN A 42 -7.48 -4.69 14.62
CA ASN A 42 -7.30 -6.04 15.16
C ASN A 42 -8.54 -6.95 15.05
N PRO A 43 -9.78 -6.51 15.39
CA PRO A 43 -10.95 -7.38 15.29
C PRO A 43 -11.21 -7.92 13.88
N TYR A 44 -10.84 -7.16 12.85
CA TYR A 44 -11.03 -7.54 11.45
C TYR A 44 -9.92 -8.47 10.93
N LEU A 45 -8.71 -8.32 11.47
CA LEU A 45 -7.58 -9.18 11.20
C LEU A 45 -7.83 -10.57 11.81
N GLU A 46 -8.20 -10.61 13.09
CA GLU A 46 -8.52 -11.86 13.80
C GLU A 46 -9.72 -12.58 13.20
N SER A 47 -10.77 -11.83 12.80
CA SER A 47 -11.93 -12.44 12.15
C SER A 47 -11.67 -12.84 10.68
N GLY A 48 -10.49 -12.56 10.13
CA GLY A 48 -10.15 -12.81 8.72
C GLY A 48 -10.97 -12.00 7.70
N LYS A 49 -11.70 -10.96 8.14
CA LYS A 49 -12.43 -10.04 7.23
C LYS A 49 -11.46 -9.16 6.45
N VAL A 50 -10.33 -8.82 7.07
CA VAL A 50 -9.18 -8.22 6.41
C VAL A 50 -8.05 -9.24 6.45
N LYS A 51 -7.47 -9.56 5.29
CA LYS A 51 -6.40 -10.55 5.17
C LYS A 51 -5.15 -9.90 4.60
N PRO A 52 -3.95 -10.32 5.03
CA PRO A 52 -2.71 -9.91 4.37
C PRO A 52 -2.68 -10.48 2.95
N VAL A 53 -2.17 -9.70 2.01
CA VAL A 53 -1.88 -10.16 0.64
C VAL A 53 -0.37 -10.09 0.47
N VAL A 54 0.27 -11.26 0.50
CA VAL A 54 1.70 -11.41 0.25
C VAL A 54 1.90 -11.76 -1.22
N ASP A 55 2.92 -11.16 -1.82
CA ASP A 55 3.26 -11.45 -3.20
C ASP A 55 3.66 -12.92 -3.38
N PRO A 56 3.15 -13.63 -4.41
CA PRO A 56 3.43 -15.05 -4.60
C PRO A 56 4.90 -15.36 -4.91
N LYS A 57 5.74 -14.36 -5.26
CA LYS A 57 7.18 -14.54 -5.44
C LYS A 57 7.97 -14.54 -4.13
N GLY A 58 7.34 -14.16 -3.02
CA GLY A 58 7.94 -14.20 -1.69
C GLY A 58 7.36 -15.30 -0.79
N PRO A 59 7.84 -15.43 0.46
CA PRO A 59 8.88 -14.59 1.06
C PRO A 59 10.25 -14.77 0.41
N PHE A 60 11.05 -13.70 0.39
CA PHE A 60 12.44 -13.73 -0.04
C PHE A 60 13.34 -13.97 1.18
N GLU A 61 14.38 -14.79 1.02
CA GLU A 61 15.42 -14.95 2.06
C GLU A 61 16.17 -13.63 2.29
N PHE A 62 16.74 -13.44 3.50
CA PHE A 62 17.50 -12.23 3.83
C PHE A 62 18.71 -11.98 2.92
N SER A 63 19.33 -13.04 2.40
CA SER A 63 20.42 -12.93 1.42
C SER A 63 19.97 -12.31 0.09
N LYS A 64 18.67 -12.29 -0.19
CA LYS A 64 18.07 -11.86 -1.48
C LYS A 64 17.37 -10.51 -1.42
N VAL A 65 17.75 -9.65 -0.48
CA VAL A 65 17.14 -8.32 -0.33
C VAL A 65 17.28 -7.49 -1.60
N ALA A 66 18.44 -7.54 -2.28
CA ALA A 66 18.66 -6.80 -3.51
C ALA A 66 17.67 -7.25 -4.62
N GLU A 67 17.50 -8.56 -4.83
CA GLU A 67 16.56 -9.10 -5.79
C GLU A 67 15.10 -8.77 -5.44
N ALA A 68 14.75 -8.78 -4.15
CA ALA A 68 13.42 -8.38 -3.69
C ALA A 68 13.11 -6.91 -4.03
N PHE A 69 14.08 -6.00 -3.87
CA PHE A 69 13.94 -4.59 -4.28
C PHE A 69 13.86 -4.46 -5.80
N SER A 70 14.73 -5.13 -6.55
CA SER A 70 14.66 -5.13 -8.02
C SER A 70 13.30 -5.61 -8.52
N TYR A 71 12.71 -6.63 -7.88
CA TYR A 71 11.37 -7.07 -8.20
C TYR A 71 10.29 -6.02 -7.86
N LEU A 72 10.36 -5.41 -6.68
CA LEU A 72 9.42 -4.37 -6.26
C LEU A 72 9.41 -3.18 -7.24
N GLU A 73 10.58 -2.76 -7.71
CA GLU A 73 10.77 -1.65 -8.65
C GLU A 73 10.16 -1.91 -10.03
N THR A 74 9.95 -3.17 -10.42
CA THR A 74 9.24 -3.50 -11.67
C THR A 74 7.78 -3.03 -11.67
N GLY A 75 7.21 -2.71 -10.50
CA GLY A 75 5.79 -2.37 -10.36
C GLY A 75 4.84 -3.55 -10.60
N ARG A 76 5.35 -4.79 -10.63
CA ARG A 76 4.58 -6.03 -10.88
C ARG A 76 4.22 -6.81 -9.62
N ALA A 77 4.48 -6.26 -8.44
CA ALA A 77 4.12 -6.89 -7.18
C ALA A 77 2.59 -6.91 -6.98
N THR A 78 2.04 -8.07 -6.62
CA THR A 78 0.65 -8.27 -6.18
C THR A 78 0.62 -8.43 -4.67
N GLY A 79 0.35 -7.35 -3.94
CA GLY A 79 0.38 -7.35 -2.48
C GLY A 79 1.70 -6.82 -1.92
N LYS A 80 2.28 -7.51 -0.93
CA LYS A 80 3.51 -7.11 -0.24
C LYS A 80 4.67 -8.06 -0.55
N VAL A 81 5.82 -7.50 -0.91
CA VAL A 81 7.12 -8.19 -0.93
C VAL A 81 7.60 -8.32 0.52
N VAL A 82 7.86 -9.55 0.97
CA VAL A 82 8.22 -9.87 2.36
C VAL A 82 9.60 -10.53 2.40
N ILE A 83 10.44 -10.12 3.34
CA ILE A 83 11.72 -10.77 3.64
C ILE A 83 11.54 -11.65 4.88
N SER A 84 11.85 -12.94 4.77
CA SER A 84 11.78 -13.89 5.89
C SER A 84 12.51 -15.20 5.56
N PRO A 85 13.23 -15.83 6.51
CA PRO A 85 13.57 -15.32 7.84
C PRO A 85 14.65 -14.22 7.77
N ILE A 86 14.71 -13.38 8.80
CA ILE A 86 15.78 -12.39 9.03
C ILE A 86 16.70 -12.97 10.13
N PRO A 87 18.04 -12.95 9.96
CA PRO A 87 19.01 -13.40 10.97
C PRO A 87 18.92 -12.64 12.30
#